data_AF-A0A7C7CKY9-F1
#
_entry.id   AF-A0A7C7CKY9-F1
#
_cell.length_a   1.000
_cell.length_b   1.000
_cell.length_c   1.000
_cell.angle_alpha   90.00
_cell.angle_beta   90.00
_cell.angle_gamma   90.00
#
_symmetry.space_group_name_H-M   'P 1'
#
loop_
_entity.id
_entity.type
_entity.pdbx_description
1 polymer ?
#
loop_
_entity_poly.entity_id
_entity_poly.type
_entity_poly.pdbx_seq_one_letter_code
_entity_poly.pdbx_strand_id
1 'polypeptide(L)'
;TMGVRNAGFVQLVTTILKIVPLAVISTLGLLYFNIDNFTPFNMSGESSFSAITATGALTLWAFLGLESATIPAEDVKDPTRTIPRATVLGTLFSAVIYILGTVAVMGIIPPSALANSTAPFADAANSIWGSWAGYAVAAGAAISSFGALNGWILLSGQIPLAIARDNLFPAKFGRLSKRGTPVFGLVVSSVLVTVIMMMNYTKNLVEQFTFILLLSTLTALLLYAFSTMAELMISIKEREKFSNGRLLKTIVISVLAFLYTMWAIAGAGQEIVYWGFLLIMSGVPVYVWMQWRNA
;
A
#
# COMPACT_ATOMS: atom_id res chain seq x y z
N THR A 1 -19.22 9.37 -9.43
CA THR A 1 -19.70 9.02 -10.80
C THR A 1 -20.14 7.56 -10.90
N MET A 2 -20.80 7.12 -11.99
CA MET A 2 -21.15 5.69 -12.20
C MET A 2 -19.92 4.75 -12.12
N GLY A 3 -18.76 5.21 -12.62
CA GLY A 3 -17.49 4.46 -12.53
C GLY A 3 -17.05 4.25 -11.08
N VAL A 4 -17.07 5.30 -10.27
CA VAL A 4 -16.71 5.22 -8.84
C VAL A 4 -17.70 4.34 -8.06
N ARG A 5 -19.00 4.44 -8.33
CA ARG A 5 -20.02 3.63 -7.67
C ARG A 5 -19.86 2.13 -7.98
N ASN A 6 -19.63 1.78 -9.24
CA ASN A 6 -19.41 0.39 -9.66
C ASN A 6 -18.10 -0.16 -9.10
N ALA A 7 -17.02 0.65 -9.14
CA ALA A 7 -15.74 0.28 -8.54
C ALA A 7 -15.88 0.02 -7.03
N GLY A 8 -16.68 0.83 -6.32
CA GLY A 8 -16.97 0.63 -4.90
C GLY A 8 -17.74 -0.66 -4.60
N PHE A 9 -18.71 -1.05 -5.44
CA PHE A 9 -19.42 -2.32 -5.28
C PHE A 9 -18.49 -3.52 -5.47
N VAL A 10 -17.68 -3.51 -6.53
CA VAL A 10 -16.66 -4.56 -6.77
C VAL A 10 -15.67 -4.62 -5.61
N GLN A 11 -15.26 -3.47 -5.08
CA GLN A 11 -14.37 -3.39 -3.92
C GLN A 11 -15.00 -4.03 -2.67
N LEU A 12 -16.29 -3.80 -2.41
CA LEU A 12 -16.98 -4.38 -1.26
C LEU A 12 -17.03 -5.91 -1.37
N VAL A 13 -17.47 -6.42 -2.52
CA VAL A 13 -17.59 -7.87 -2.76
C VAL A 13 -16.23 -8.56 -2.62
N THR A 14 -15.20 -8.03 -3.28
CA THR A 14 -13.85 -8.60 -3.22
C THR A 14 -13.20 -8.47 -1.85
N THR A 15 -13.53 -7.43 -1.07
CA THR A 15 -13.11 -7.27 0.32
C THR A 15 -13.72 -8.35 1.22
N ILE A 16 -15.02 -8.62 1.10
CA ILE A 16 -15.67 -9.68 1.86
C ILE A 16 -15.05 -11.04 1.49
N LEU A 17 -14.90 -11.32 0.20
CA LEU A 17 -14.34 -12.58 -0.29
C LEU A 17 -12.91 -12.85 0.18
N LYS A 18 -12.07 -11.82 0.34
CA LYS A 18 -10.69 -11.98 0.84
C LYS A 18 -10.61 -12.06 2.37
N ILE A 19 -11.49 -11.37 3.10
CA ILE A 19 -11.46 -11.36 4.57
C ILE A 19 -11.83 -12.72 5.13
N VAL A 20 -12.81 -13.42 4.55
CA VAL A 20 -13.27 -14.72 5.05
C VAL A 20 -12.15 -15.76 5.17
N PRO A 21 -11.40 -16.11 4.10
CA PRO A 21 -10.33 -17.10 4.20
C PRO A 21 -9.19 -16.64 5.13
N LEU A 22 -8.86 -15.35 5.14
CA LEU A 22 -7.87 -14.80 6.06
C LEU A 22 -8.33 -14.96 7.52
N ALA A 23 -9.56 -14.55 7.84
CA ALA A 23 -10.11 -14.67 9.18
C ALA A 23 -10.18 -16.12 9.65
N VAL A 24 -10.54 -17.06 8.77
CA VAL A 24 -10.55 -18.50 9.07
C VAL A 24 -9.15 -18.99 9.45
N ILE A 25 -8.12 -18.69 8.65
CA ILE A 25 -6.73 -19.08 8.97
C ILE A 25 -6.23 -18.37 10.23
N SER A 26 -6.46 -17.07 10.35
CA SER A 26 -6.05 -16.25 11.49
C SER A 26 -6.69 -16.67 12.82
N THR A 27 -7.82 -17.38 12.80
CA THR A 27 -8.52 -17.82 14.02
C THR A 27 -8.45 -19.32 14.21
N LEU A 28 -9.01 -20.12 13.30
CA LEU A 28 -9.03 -21.58 13.41
C LEU A 28 -7.64 -22.19 13.20
N GLY A 29 -6.77 -21.54 12.43
CA GLY A 29 -5.39 -21.97 12.26
C GLY A 29 -4.58 -21.94 13.57
N LEU A 30 -4.94 -21.06 14.51
CA LEU A 30 -4.28 -21.01 15.83
C LEU A 30 -4.48 -22.29 16.66
N LEU A 31 -5.47 -23.13 16.34
CA LEU A 31 -5.66 -24.42 16.99
C LEU A 31 -4.57 -25.44 16.61
N TYR A 32 -3.84 -25.19 15.52
CA TYR A 32 -2.77 -26.05 14.99
C TYR A 32 -1.39 -25.40 15.20
N PHE A 33 -1.31 -24.45 16.12
CA PHE A 33 -0.12 -23.67 16.40
C PHE A 33 0.95 -24.52 17.13
N ASN A 34 2.18 -24.49 16.62
CA ASN A 34 3.35 -25.02 17.31
C ASN A 34 4.32 -23.87 17.66
N ILE A 35 4.59 -23.71 18.96
CA ILE A 35 5.47 -22.66 19.49
C ILE A 35 6.93 -22.87 19.08
N ASP A 36 7.36 -24.11 18.82
CA ASP A 36 8.74 -24.42 18.45
C ASP A 36 9.13 -23.78 17.12
N ASN A 37 8.15 -23.50 16.25
CA ASN A 37 8.36 -22.77 14.99
C ASN A 37 8.82 -21.31 15.20
N PHE A 38 8.66 -20.76 16.41
CA PHE A 38 9.18 -19.43 16.78
C PHE A 38 10.56 -19.47 17.43
N THR A 39 11.20 -20.64 17.50
CA THR A 39 12.52 -20.79 18.11
C THR A 39 13.57 -21.23 17.08
N PRO A 40 14.66 -20.45 16.88
CA PRO A 40 14.90 -19.10 17.39
C PRO A 40 13.95 -18.05 16.77
N PHE A 41 13.60 -17.02 17.54
CA PHE A 41 12.68 -15.96 17.11
C PHE A 41 13.22 -15.11 15.96
N ASN A 42 14.55 -15.01 15.87
CA ASN A 42 15.24 -14.33 14.80
C ASN A 42 16.20 -15.30 14.11
N MET A 43 15.91 -15.60 12.84
CA MET A 43 16.71 -16.51 12.01
C MET A 43 17.64 -15.77 11.03
N SER A 44 17.66 -14.44 11.04
CA SER A 44 18.43 -13.66 10.05
C SER A 44 19.94 -13.75 10.27
N GLY A 45 20.40 -14.17 11.45
CA GLY A 45 21.80 -14.07 11.87
C GLY A 45 22.25 -12.66 12.26
N GLU A 46 21.38 -11.66 12.10
CA GLU A 46 21.61 -10.25 12.44
C GLU A 46 20.94 -9.88 13.76
N SER A 47 21.19 -8.67 14.27
CA SER A 47 20.43 -8.15 15.41
C SER A 47 18.93 -8.07 15.09
N SER A 48 18.08 -8.29 16.10
CA SER A 48 16.61 -8.20 15.91
C SER A 48 16.18 -6.82 15.40
N PHE A 49 16.89 -5.76 15.79
CA PHE A 49 16.62 -4.41 15.29
C PHE A 49 16.88 -4.28 13.78
N SER A 50 17.96 -4.87 13.27
CA SER A 50 18.26 -4.91 11.84
C SER A 50 17.19 -5.71 11.07
N ALA A 51 16.80 -6.88 11.58
CA ALA A 51 15.76 -7.71 10.99
C ALA A 51 14.39 -7.00 10.93
N ILE A 52 14.00 -6.32 12.02
CA ILE A 52 12.78 -5.50 12.08
C ILE A 52 12.85 -4.34 11.08
N THR A 53 14.01 -3.71 10.94
CA THR A 53 14.20 -2.59 10.00
C THR A 53 14.06 -3.06 8.54
N ALA A 54 14.68 -4.18 8.18
CA ALA A 54 14.57 -4.75 6.83
C ALA A 54 13.15 -5.23 6.50
N THR A 55 12.48 -5.87 7.45
CA THR A 55 11.09 -6.35 7.27
C THR A 55 10.05 -5.23 7.38
N GLY A 56 10.39 -4.11 8.01
CA GLY A 56 9.51 -2.97 8.19
C GLY A 56 9.05 -2.35 6.86
N ALA A 57 9.96 -2.15 5.92
CA ALA A 57 9.64 -1.61 4.59
C ALA A 57 8.72 -2.56 3.79
N LEU A 58 8.98 -3.86 3.85
CA LEU A 58 8.12 -4.89 3.24
C LEU A 58 6.74 -4.95 3.89
N THR A 59 6.68 -4.81 5.20
CA THR A 59 5.41 -4.82 5.95
C THR A 59 4.59 -3.58 5.64
N LEU A 60 5.24 -2.42 5.47
CA LEU A 60 4.55 -1.17 5.14
C LEU A 60 3.81 -1.25 3.80
N TRP A 61 4.37 -1.96 2.81
CA TRP A 61 3.68 -2.22 1.55
C TRP A 61 2.28 -2.83 1.76
N ALA A 62 2.15 -3.75 2.72
CA ALA A 62 0.87 -4.41 3.00
C ALA A 62 -0.21 -3.43 3.51
N PHE A 63 0.21 -2.28 4.06
CA PHE A 63 -0.67 -1.20 4.54
C PHE A 63 -0.82 -0.04 3.55
N LEU A 64 -0.05 -0.04 2.46
CA LEU A 64 -0.10 1.01 1.45
C LEU A 64 -1.46 1.00 0.75
N GLY A 65 -2.01 2.19 0.51
CA GLY A 65 -3.36 2.36 -0.03
C GLY A 65 -4.36 2.87 1.00
N LEU A 66 -3.95 3.13 2.25
CA LEU A 66 -4.77 3.82 3.26
C LEU A 66 -5.22 5.21 2.77
N GLU A 67 -4.41 5.88 1.95
CA GLU A 67 -4.69 7.15 1.29
C GLU A 67 -5.76 7.04 0.20
N SER A 68 -6.02 5.84 -0.32
CA SER A 68 -7.02 5.64 -1.38
C SER A 68 -8.42 6.07 -0.98
N ALA A 69 -8.72 6.05 0.33
CA ALA A 69 -9.99 6.50 0.88
C ALA A 69 -10.26 8.00 0.67
N THR A 70 -9.22 8.82 0.48
CA THR A 70 -9.36 10.27 0.28
C THR A 70 -9.61 10.64 -1.18
N ILE A 71 -9.25 9.78 -2.13
CA ILE A 71 -9.32 10.07 -3.56
C ILE A 71 -10.75 10.26 -4.08
N PRO A 72 -11.74 9.41 -3.73
CA PRO A 72 -13.12 9.62 -4.16
C PRO A 72 -13.91 10.52 -3.19
N ALA A 73 -13.26 11.47 -2.49
CA ALA A 73 -13.91 12.25 -1.43
C ALA A 73 -15.20 12.97 -1.87
N GLU A 74 -15.25 13.46 -3.11
CA GLU A 74 -16.43 14.11 -3.69
C GLU A 74 -17.64 13.17 -3.85
N ASP A 75 -17.41 11.87 -3.94
CA ASP A 75 -18.43 10.83 -4.11
C ASP A 75 -18.80 10.14 -2.77
N VAL A 76 -18.21 10.57 -1.64
CA VAL A 76 -18.45 10.00 -0.30
C VAL A 76 -19.48 10.82 0.47
N LYS A 77 -20.42 10.15 1.14
CA LYS A 77 -21.39 10.80 2.05
C LYS A 77 -20.69 11.26 3.33
N ASP A 78 -20.81 12.55 3.66
CA ASP A 78 -20.16 13.20 4.82
C ASP A 78 -18.65 12.88 4.88
N PRO A 79 -17.86 13.34 3.89
CA PRO A 79 -16.46 12.95 3.76
C PRO A 79 -15.62 13.36 4.98
N THR A 80 -15.98 14.46 5.64
CA THR A 80 -15.27 14.98 6.83
C THR A 80 -15.30 14.02 8.02
N ARG A 81 -16.32 13.16 8.11
CA ARG A 81 -16.44 12.15 9.18
C ARG A 81 -16.17 10.74 8.67
N THR A 82 -16.64 10.42 7.47
CA THR A 82 -16.57 9.06 6.91
C THR A 82 -15.14 8.68 6.55
N ILE A 83 -14.39 9.55 5.87
CA ILE A 83 -13.04 9.22 5.40
C ILE A 83 -12.07 8.99 6.57
N PRO A 84 -11.94 9.89 7.56
CA PRO A 84 -11.01 9.66 8.67
C PRO A 84 -11.34 8.38 9.46
N ARG A 85 -12.64 8.12 9.69
CA ARG A 85 -13.07 6.90 10.40
C ARG A 85 -12.78 5.64 9.58
N ALA A 86 -13.11 5.64 8.29
CA ALA A 86 -12.86 4.51 7.42
C ALA A 86 -11.36 4.20 7.30
N THR A 87 -10.51 5.23 7.15
CA THR A 87 -9.05 5.05 7.09
C THR A 87 -8.52 4.47 8.40
N VAL A 88 -8.85 5.06 9.56
CA VAL A 88 -8.31 4.58 10.85
C VAL A 88 -8.85 3.21 11.22
N LEU A 89 -10.17 3.00 11.17
CA LEU A 89 -10.78 1.72 11.55
C LEU A 89 -10.39 0.61 10.57
N GLY A 90 -10.37 0.91 9.27
CA GLY A 90 -9.93 -0.04 8.24
C GLY A 90 -8.47 -0.44 8.43
N THR A 91 -7.58 0.51 8.69
CA THR A 91 -6.16 0.23 8.94
C THR A 91 -5.96 -0.62 10.19
N LEU A 92 -6.63 -0.28 11.30
CA LEU A 92 -6.55 -1.06 12.54
C LEU A 92 -7.11 -2.48 12.36
N PHE A 93 -8.23 -2.61 11.65
CA PHE A 93 -8.81 -3.91 11.35
C PHE A 93 -7.87 -4.78 10.50
N SER A 94 -7.28 -4.21 9.44
CA SER A 94 -6.26 -4.89 8.64
C SER A 94 -5.05 -5.29 9.48
N ALA A 95 -4.59 -4.42 10.39
CA ALA A 95 -3.47 -4.72 11.27
C ALA A 95 -3.74 -5.93 12.17
N VAL A 96 -4.94 -6.01 12.76
CA VAL A 96 -5.34 -7.17 13.57
C VAL A 96 -5.33 -8.46 12.75
N ILE A 97 -5.93 -8.44 11.55
CA ILE A 97 -5.95 -9.63 10.67
C ILE A 97 -4.54 -10.03 10.25
N TYR A 98 -3.69 -9.07 9.87
CA TYR A 98 -2.32 -9.35 9.46
C TYR A 98 -1.49 -9.93 10.60
N ILE A 99 -1.56 -9.36 11.80
CA ILE A 99 -0.84 -9.88 12.97
C ILE A 99 -1.32 -11.30 13.29
N LEU A 100 -2.63 -11.51 13.41
CA LEU A 100 -3.18 -12.84 13.73
C LEU A 100 -2.87 -13.86 12.63
N GLY A 101 -3.00 -13.46 11.36
CA GLY A 101 -2.73 -14.31 10.21
C GLY A 101 -1.26 -14.72 10.12
N THR A 102 -0.35 -13.76 10.26
CA THR A 102 1.08 -14.04 10.25
C THR A 102 1.49 -14.93 11.43
N VAL A 103 0.99 -14.65 12.64
CA VAL A 103 1.25 -15.50 13.82
C VAL A 103 0.72 -16.91 13.62
N ALA A 104 -0.50 -17.06 13.10
CA ALA A 104 -1.08 -18.38 12.81
C ALA A 104 -0.22 -19.13 11.78
N VAL A 105 0.08 -18.52 10.63
CA VAL A 105 0.85 -19.16 9.55
C VAL A 105 2.25 -19.54 10.01
N MET A 106 2.95 -18.65 10.74
CA MET A 106 4.27 -18.94 11.32
C MET A 106 4.22 -20.01 12.41
N GLY A 107 3.11 -20.17 13.12
CA GLY A 107 2.90 -21.25 14.07
C GLY A 107 2.57 -22.59 13.42
N ILE A 108 1.96 -22.60 12.24
CA ILE A 108 1.56 -23.83 11.54
C ILE A 108 2.70 -24.39 10.69
N ILE A 109 3.42 -23.52 9.97
CA ILE A 109 4.42 -23.93 8.97
C ILE A 109 5.83 -23.65 9.49
N PRO A 110 6.75 -24.64 9.45
CA PRO A 110 8.14 -24.42 9.85
C PRO A 110 8.83 -23.30 9.05
N PRO A 111 9.72 -22.50 9.67
CA PRO A 111 10.38 -21.38 9.01
C PRO A 111 11.17 -21.72 7.74
N SER A 112 11.80 -22.89 7.70
CA SER A 112 12.53 -23.37 6.51
C SER A 112 11.61 -23.64 5.31
N ALA A 113 10.37 -24.08 5.57
CA ALA A 113 9.35 -24.24 4.54
C ALA A 113 8.75 -22.87 4.15
N LEU A 114 8.49 -21.98 5.11
CA LEU A 114 7.99 -20.63 4.85
C LEU A 114 8.94 -19.80 3.98
N ALA A 115 10.25 -19.91 4.21
CA ALA A 115 11.26 -19.19 3.43
C ALA A 115 11.21 -19.52 1.92
N ASN A 116 10.68 -20.70 1.57
CA ASN A 116 10.57 -21.16 0.18
C ASN A 116 9.12 -21.12 -0.34
N SER A 117 8.16 -20.71 0.49
CA SER A 117 6.75 -20.68 0.12
C SER A 117 6.42 -19.45 -0.72
N THR A 118 5.71 -19.68 -1.82
CA THR A 118 5.13 -18.61 -2.65
C THR A 118 3.70 -18.27 -2.27
N ALA A 119 3.04 -19.10 -1.45
CA ALA A 119 1.66 -18.90 -1.00
C ALA A 119 1.45 -19.40 0.45
N PRO A 120 2.05 -18.75 1.47
CA PRO A 120 2.09 -19.27 2.85
C PRO A 120 0.72 -19.57 3.47
N PHE A 121 -0.30 -18.76 3.17
CA PHE A 121 -1.66 -18.98 3.66
C PHE A 121 -2.32 -20.21 3.01
N ALA A 122 -2.05 -20.46 1.72
CA ALA A 122 -2.56 -21.65 1.04
C ALA A 122 -1.84 -22.91 1.56
N ASP A 123 -0.55 -22.82 1.82
CA ASP A 123 0.25 -23.91 2.40
C ASP A 123 -0.23 -24.26 3.82
N ALA A 124 -0.50 -23.25 4.65
CA ALA A 124 -1.10 -23.42 5.98
C ALA A 124 -2.47 -24.13 5.89
N ALA A 125 -3.34 -23.68 5.00
CA ALA A 125 -4.66 -24.31 4.82
C ALA A 125 -4.55 -25.75 4.29
N ASN A 126 -3.62 -26.01 3.38
CA ASN A 126 -3.35 -27.34 2.86
C ASN A 126 -2.85 -28.29 3.95
N SER A 127 -1.93 -27.83 4.79
CA SER A 127 -1.39 -28.60 5.92
C SER A 127 -2.48 -29.01 6.93
N ILE A 128 -3.43 -28.11 7.19
CA ILE A 128 -4.48 -28.34 8.20
C ILE A 128 -5.67 -29.12 7.65
N TRP A 129 -6.20 -28.72 6.50
CA TRP A 129 -7.50 -29.20 5.99
C TRP A 129 -7.39 -29.95 4.66
N GLY A 130 -6.19 -30.11 4.11
CA GLY A 130 -5.91 -30.80 2.86
C GLY A 130 -5.97 -29.92 1.62
N SER A 131 -5.65 -30.52 0.47
CA SER A 131 -5.39 -29.82 -0.80
C SER A 131 -6.54 -28.94 -1.29
N TRP A 132 -7.79 -29.35 -1.08
CA TRP A 132 -8.96 -28.57 -1.47
C TRP A 132 -8.98 -27.19 -0.78
N ALA A 133 -8.57 -27.12 0.49
CA ALA A 133 -8.54 -25.88 1.25
C ALA A 133 -7.41 -24.98 0.77
N GLY A 134 -6.24 -25.57 0.45
CA GLY A 134 -5.15 -24.85 -0.20
C GLY A 134 -5.57 -24.20 -1.51
N TYR A 135 -6.24 -24.95 -2.39
CA TYR A 135 -6.77 -24.40 -3.66
C TYR A 135 -7.83 -23.32 -3.44
N ALA A 136 -8.73 -23.49 -2.47
CA ALA A 136 -9.76 -22.50 -2.15
C ALA A 136 -9.14 -21.17 -1.68
N VAL A 137 -8.13 -21.23 -0.80
CA VAL A 137 -7.41 -20.06 -0.31
C VAL A 137 -6.60 -19.39 -1.41
N ALA A 138 -5.91 -20.17 -2.25
CA ALA A 138 -5.19 -19.65 -3.41
C ALA A 138 -6.13 -18.95 -4.42
N ALA A 139 -7.30 -19.52 -4.69
CA ALA A 139 -8.32 -18.90 -5.54
C ALA A 139 -8.86 -17.60 -4.91
N GLY A 140 -9.10 -17.60 -3.60
CA GLY A 140 -9.49 -16.41 -2.84
C GLY A 140 -8.43 -15.30 -2.90
N ALA A 141 -7.14 -15.66 -2.80
CA ALA A 141 -6.02 -14.74 -2.96
C ALA A 141 -5.95 -14.16 -4.38
N ALA A 142 -6.18 -14.97 -5.43
CA ALA A 142 -6.24 -14.48 -6.80
C ALA A 142 -7.38 -13.48 -7.00
N ILE A 143 -8.59 -13.78 -6.51
CA ILE A 143 -9.75 -12.87 -6.54
C ILE A 143 -9.46 -11.59 -5.74
N SER A 144 -8.80 -11.72 -4.59
CA SER A 144 -8.36 -10.59 -3.76
C SER A 144 -7.45 -9.64 -4.54
N SER A 145 -6.49 -10.19 -5.30
CA SER A 145 -5.58 -9.42 -6.15
C SER A 145 -6.32 -8.66 -7.24
N PHE A 146 -7.33 -9.26 -7.89
CA PHE A 146 -8.20 -8.52 -8.84
C PHE A 146 -8.97 -7.38 -8.17
N GLY A 147 -9.47 -7.60 -6.95
CA GLY A 147 -10.10 -6.54 -6.16
C GLY A 147 -9.15 -5.40 -5.83
N ALA A 148 -7.90 -5.70 -5.46
CA ALA A 148 -6.88 -4.68 -5.21
C ALA A 148 -6.53 -3.91 -6.49
N LEU A 149 -6.40 -4.60 -7.63
CA LEU A 149 -6.15 -3.97 -8.93
C LEU A 149 -7.24 -2.98 -9.31
N ASN A 150 -8.52 -3.27 -9.03
CA ASN A 150 -9.61 -2.32 -9.27
C ASN A 150 -9.40 -0.99 -8.51
N GLY A 151 -8.98 -1.05 -7.25
CA GLY A 151 -8.61 0.14 -6.47
C GLY A 151 -7.43 0.89 -7.07
N TRP A 152 -6.34 0.19 -7.42
CA TRP A 152 -5.16 0.80 -8.02
C TRP A 152 -5.40 1.44 -9.40
N ILE A 153 -6.28 0.83 -10.21
CA ILE A 153 -6.71 1.40 -11.50
C ILE A 153 -7.52 2.68 -11.28
N LEU A 154 -8.38 2.72 -10.25
CA LEU A 154 -9.09 3.95 -9.92
C LEU A 154 -8.11 5.08 -9.55
N LEU A 155 -7.11 4.78 -8.71
CA LEU A 155 -6.11 5.74 -8.26
C LEU A 155 -5.25 6.28 -9.41
N SER A 156 -4.78 5.40 -10.30
CA SER A 156 -3.93 5.77 -11.43
C SER A 156 -4.62 6.71 -12.42
N GLY A 157 -5.95 6.67 -12.50
CA GLY A 157 -6.74 7.62 -13.28
C GLY A 157 -7.04 8.92 -12.54
N GLN A 158 -7.48 8.82 -11.27
CA GLN A 158 -8.03 9.95 -10.53
C GLN A 158 -6.95 10.91 -10.02
N ILE A 159 -5.78 10.40 -9.60
CA ILE A 159 -4.70 11.26 -9.08
C ILE A 159 -4.16 12.21 -10.18
N PRO A 160 -3.76 11.74 -11.38
CA PRO A 160 -3.32 12.64 -12.44
C PRO A 160 -4.43 13.60 -12.92
N LEU A 161 -5.68 13.17 -12.89
CA LEU A 161 -6.83 14.01 -13.23
C LEU A 161 -6.96 15.19 -12.27
N ALA A 162 -6.89 14.94 -10.95
CA ALA A 162 -6.99 15.97 -9.93
C ALA A 162 -5.82 16.97 -10.04
N ILE A 163 -4.59 16.48 -10.13
CA ILE A 163 -3.40 17.34 -10.26
C ILE A 163 -3.44 18.17 -11.55
N ALA A 164 -3.95 17.60 -12.65
CA ALA A 164 -4.13 18.33 -13.91
C ALA A 164 -5.20 19.42 -13.83
N ARG A 165 -6.27 19.23 -13.03
CA ARG A 165 -7.29 20.26 -12.80
C ARG A 165 -6.75 21.45 -12.00
N ASP A 166 -5.75 21.20 -11.15
CA ASP A 166 -5.02 22.24 -10.43
C ASP A 166 -3.92 22.91 -11.30
N ASN A 167 -3.84 22.58 -12.60
CA ASN A 167 -2.82 23.06 -13.54
C ASN A 167 -1.38 22.67 -13.17
N LEU A 168 -1.21 21.65 -12.33
CA LEU A 168 0.08 21.13 -11.88
C LEU A 168 0.53 19.87 -12.67
N PHE A 169 -0.30 19.40 -13.61
CA PHE A 169 0.01 18.29 -14.52
C PHE A 169 -0.44 18.58 -15.95
N PRO A 170 0.11 17.92 -17.00
CA PRO A 170 -0.23 18.26 -18.38
C PRO A 170 -1.74 18.18 -18.65
N ALA A 171 -2.31 19.22 -19.27
CA ALA A 171 -3.76 19.39 -19.45
C ALA A 171 -4.49 18.21 -20.12
N LYS A 172 -3.78 17.34 -20.85
CA LYS A 172 -4.36 16.10 -21.42
C LYS A 172 -4.86 15.13 -20.34
N PHE A 173 -4.21 15.07 -19.18
CA PHE A 173 -4.63 14.25 -18.03
C PHE A 173 -5.90 14.79 -17.36
N GLY A 174 -6.20 16.08 -17.54
CA GLY A 174 -7.41 16.74 -17.05
C GLY A 174 -8.70 16.34 -17.79
N ARG A 175 -8.59 15.59 -18.90
CA ARG A 175 -9.72 15.29 -19.81
C ARG A 175 -10.46 14.01 -19.39
N LEU A 176 -11.78 14.12 -19.32
CA LEU A 176 -12.68 12.99 -19.12
C LEU A 176 -13.26 12.48 -20.44
N SER A 177 -13.51 11.18 -20.52
CA SER A 177 -14.31 10.59 -21.60
C SER A 177 -15.79 10.95 -21.46
N LYS A 178 -16.62 10.62 -22.48
CA LYS A 178 -18.08 10.77 -22.42
C LYS A 178 -18.73 10.08 -21.21
N ARG A 179 -18.07 9.07 -20.63
CA ARG A 179 -18.53 8.31 -19.45
C ARG A 179 -17.95 8.82 -18.13
N GLY A 180 -17.22 9.93 -18.14
CA GLY A 180 -16.62 10.52 -16.95
C GLY A 180 -15.35 9.80 -16.46
N THR A 181 -14.62 9.12 -17.35
CA THR A 181 -13.41 8.36 -17.01
C THR A 181 -12.14 9.03 -17.55
N PRO A 182 -11.06 9.18 -16.77
CA PRO A 182 -9.78 9.77 -17.20
C PRO A 182 -8.94 8.78 -18.03
N VAL A 183 -9.41 8.43 -19.23
CA VAL A 183 -8.83 7.37 -20.08
C VAL A 183 -7.36 7.62 -20.42
N PHE A 184 -6.96 8.86 -20.69
CA PHE A 184 -5.58 9.18 -21.04
C PHE A 184 -4.61 8.84 -19.91
N GLY A 185 -4.96 9.19 -18.66
CA GLY A 185 -4.17 8.84 -17.49
C GLY A 185 -4.01 7.34 -17.33
N LEU A 186 -5.11 6.59 -17.44
CA LEU A 186 -5.11 5.13 -17.37
C LEU A 186 -4.18 4.49 -18.42
N VAL A 187 -4.29 4.91 -19.68
CA VAL A 187 -3.46 4.36 -20.76
C VAL A 187 -1.98 4.65 -20.53
N VAL A 188 -1.62 5.89 -20.18
CA VAL A 188 -0.22 6.25 -19.91
C VAL A 188 0.33 5.46 -18.73
N SER A 189 -0.41 5.36 -17.61
CA SER A 189 -0.01 4.57 -16.46
C SER A 189 0.16 3.08 -16.81
N SER A 190 -0.74 2.49 -17.59
CA SER A 190 -0.63 1.10 -18.04
C SER A 190 0.60 0.86 -18.93
N VAL A 191 0.89 1.78 -19.85
CA VAL A 191 2.10 1.70 -20.69
C VAL A 191 3.36 1.79 -19.84
N LEU A 192 3.42 2.74 -18.90
CA LEU A 192 4.58 2.90 -18.00
C LEU A 192 4.83 1.65 -17.15
N VAL A 193 3.77 1.09 -16.53
CA VAL A 193 3.88 -0.15 -15.75
C VAL A 193 4.37 -1.30 -16.63
N THR A 194 3.83 -1.44 -17.85
CA THR A 194 4.25 -2.49 -18.79
C THR A 194 5.73 -2.36 -19.16
N VAL A 195 6.22 -1.13 -19.42
CA VAL A 195 7.64 -0.88 -19.72
C VAL A 195 8.53 -1.24 -18.53
N ILE A 196 8.17 -0.81 -17.31
CA ILE A 196 8.93 -1.13 -16.09
C ILE A 196 9.00 -2.65 -15.87
N MET A 197 7.90 -3.36 -16.11
CA MET A 197 7.86 -4.82 -16.03
C MET A 197 8.78 -5.47 -17.07
N MET A 198 8.76 -5.00 -18.33
CA MET A 198 9.64 -5.53 -19.38
C MET A 198 11.13 -5.28 -19.08
N MET A 199 11.49 -4.12 -18.52
CA MET A 199 12.87 -3.79 -18.15
C MET A 199 13.44 -4.72 -17.07
N ASN A 200 12.58 -5.34 -16.25
CA ASN A 200 12.98 -6.24 -15.17
C ASN A 200 12.73 -7.73 -15.50
N TYR A 201 12.45 -8.07 -16.75
CA TYR A 201 12.08 -9.43 -17.17
C TYR A 201 13.19 -10.49 -16.97
N THR A 202 14.44 -10.07 -16.81
CA THR A 202 15.59 -10.97 -16.63
C THR A 202 15.78 -11.47 -15.19
N LYS A 203 15.10 -10.88 -14.20
CA LYS A 203 15.14 -11.30 -12.79
C LYS A 203 14.14 -12.43 -12.53
N ASN A 204 14.37 -13.23 -11.48
CA ASN A 204 13.36 -14.20 -11.02
C ASN A 204 12.10 -13.47 -10.52
N LEU A 205 10.92 -14.11 -10.64
CA LEU A 205 9.63 -13.46 -10.36
C LEU A 205 9.53 -12.84 -8.95
N VAL A 206 10.08 -13.50 -7.94
CA VAL A 206 10.10 -13.01 -6.55
C VAL A 206 10.99 -11.78 -6.40
N GLU A 207 12.17 -11.78 -7.02
CA GLU A 207 13.09 -10.63 -7.00
C GLU A 207 12.50 -9.43 -7.73
N GLN A 208 11.91 -9.67 -8.91
CA GLN A 208 11.23 -8.64 -9.68
C GLN A 208 10.06 -8.03 -8.89
N PHE A 209 9.23 -8.88 -8.27
CA PHE A 209 8.13 -8.45 -7.41
C PHE A 209 8.65 -7.62 -6.22
N THR A 210 9.66 -8.11 -5.52
CA THR A 210 10.23 -7.46 -4.33
C THR A 210 10.82 -6.09 -4.69
N PHE A 211 11.54 -6.00 -5.81
CA PHE A 211 12.09 -4.73 -6.29
C PHE A 211 11.01 -3.70 -6.61
N ILE A 212 9.99 -4.08 -7.39
CA ILE A 212 8.89 -3.17 -7.77
C ILE A 212 8.09 -2.76 -6.53
N LEU A 213 7.85 -3.70 -5.62
CA LEU A 213 7.18 -3.48 -4.34
C LEU A 213 7.91 -2.43 -3.53
N LEU A 214 9.21 -2.63 -3.26
CA LEU A 214 10.00 -1.73 -2.43
C LEU A 214 10.13 -0.34 -3.09
N LEU A 215 10.29 -0.29 -4.41
CA LEU A 215 10.31 0.97 -5.16
C LEU A 215 8.98 1.72 -5.03
N SER A 216 7.85 1.01 -5.12
CA SER A 216 6.52 1.59 -4.94
C SER A 216 6.33 2.10 -3.51
N THR A 217 6.71 1.30 -2.50
CA THR A 217 6.69 1.70 -1.08
C THR A 217 7.51 2.97 -0.84
N LEU A 218 8.71 3.07 -1.42
CA LEU A 218 9.55 4.25 -1.30
C LEU A 218 8.87 5.50 -1.86
N THR A 219 8.23 5.41 -3.02
CA THR A 219 7.53 6.57 -3.61
C THR A 219 6.36 7.04 -2.73
N ALA A 220 5.61 6.11 -2.12
CA ALA A 220 4.54 6.46 -1.18
C ALA A 220 5.08 7.02 0.14
N LEU A 221 6.20 6.49 0.66
CA LEU A 221 6.86 6.99 1.86
C LEU A 221 7.26 8.45 1.73
N LEU A 222 7.70 8.87 0.55
CA LEU A 222 8.02 10.27 0.27
C LEU A 222 6.77 11.14 0.27
N LEU A 223 5.67 10.68 -0.34
CA LEU A 223 4.37 11.36 -0.24
C LEU A 223 3.92 11.51 1.22
N TYR A 224 4.05 10.47 2.03
CA TYR A 224 3.73 10.53 3.45
C TYR A 224 4.65 11.51 4.20
N ALA A 225 5.95 11.50 3.94
CA ALA A 225 6.90 12.43 4.55
C ALA A 225 6.56 13.89 4.20
N PHE A 226 6.23 14.19 2.95
CA PHE A 226 5.77 15.53 2.55
C PHE A 226 4.43 15.89 3.20
N SER A 227 3.49 14.96 3.28
CA SER A 227 2.18 15.18 3.88
C SER A 227 2.28 15.48 5.38
N THR A 228 3.10 14.74 6.12
CA THR A 228 3.32 14.96 7.56
C THR A 228 4.03 16.28 7.81
N MET A 229 5.00 16.65 6.97
CA MET A 229 5.69 17.94 7.09
C MET A 229 4.80 19.12 6.68
N ALA A 230 3.92 18.94 5.70
CA ALA A 230 2.91 19.93 5.34
C ALA A 230 1.92 20.14 6.48
N GLU A 231 1.43 19.07 7.12
CA GLU A 231 0.57 19.17 8.31
C GLU A 231 1.28 19.91 9.45
N LEU A 232 2.53 19.55 9.73
CA LEU A 232 3.34 20.23 10.74
C LEU A 232 3.47 21.73 10.42
N MET A 233 3.80 22.08 9.17
CA MET A 233 3.92 23.47 8.74
C MET A 233 2.60 24.24 8.89
N ILE A 234 1.48 23.64 8.46
CA ILE A 234 0.14 24.26 8.58
C ILE A 234 -0.22 24.44 10.05
N SER A 235 0.02 23.44 10.90
CA SER A 235 -0.30 23.51 12.33
C SER A 235 0.45 24.63 13.06
N ILE A 236 1.70 24.88 12.67
CA ILE A 236 2.53 25.95 13.24
C ILE A 236 2.13 27.32 12.68
N LYS A 237 1.90 27.43 11.37
CA LYS A 237 1.52 28.69 10.71
C LYS A 237 0.15 29.18 11.13
N GLU A 238 -0.80 28.26 11.27
CA GLU A 238 -2.20 28.56 11.60
C GLU A 238 -2.51 28.20 13.06
N ARG A 239 -1.53 28.35 13.97
CA ARG A 239 -1.62 27.93 15.38
C ARG A 239 -2.86 28.47 16.09
N GLU A 240 -3.34 29.63 15.70
CA GLU A 240 -4.54 30.30 16.22
C GLU A 240 -5.84 29.53 15.94
N LYS A 241 -5.87 28.67 14.90
CA LYS A 241 -7.02 27.81 14.60
C LYS A 241 -7.04 26.52 15.45
N PHE A 242 -5.98 26.25 16.21
CA PHE A 242 -5.83 25.05 17.03
C PHE A 242 -5.91 25.39 18.52
N SER A 243 -6.60 24.55 19.30
CA SER A 243 -6.43 24.58 20.76
C SER A 243 -5.04 24.05 21.13
N ASN A 244 -4.45 24.55 22.22
CA ASN A 244 -3.08 24.17 22.65
C ASN A 244 -2.86 22.65 22.72
N GLY A 245 -3.82 21.91 23.27
CA GLY A 245 -3.74 20.44 23.34
C GLY A 245 -3.83 19.75 21.98
N ARG A 246 -4.64 20.28 21.06
CA ARG A 246 -4.76 19.74 19.69
C ARG A 246 -3.51 20.03 18.87
N LEU A 247 -2.95 21.23 19.02
CA LEU A 247 -1.69 21.63 18.38
C LEU A 247 -0.55 20.71 18.79
N LEU A 248 -0.36 20.51 20.11
CA LEU A 248 0.68 19.60 20.61
C LEU A 248 0.51 18.18 20.07
N LYS A 249 -0.73 17.66 20.09
CA LYS A 249 -1.03 16.34 19.55
C LYS A 249 -0.69 16.23 18.07
N THR A 250 -1.08 17.21 17.25
CA THR A 250 -0.76 17.24 15.82
C THR A 250 0.75 17.27 15.60
N ILE A 251 1.47 18.16 16.28
CA ILE A 251 2.94 18.24 16.18
C ILE A 251 3.60 16.90 16.51
N VAL A 252 3.22 16.28 17.64
CA VAL A 252 3.77 14.98 18.06
C VAL A 252 3.50 13.90 17.02
N ILE A 253 2.26 13.81 16.52
CA ILE A 253 1.89 12.82 15.51
C ILE A 253 2.67 13.04 14.22
N SER A 254 2.74 14.28 13.71
CA SER A 254 3.44 14.60 12.47
C SER A 254 4.94 14.33 12.56
N VAL A 255 5.58 14.65 13.70
CA VAL A 255 7.01 14.37 13.94
C VAL A 255 7.26 12.86 14.03
N LEU A 256 6.46 12.12 14.81
CA LEU A 256 6.62 10.66 14.92
C LEU A 256 6.39 9.97 13.58
N ALA A 257 5.37 10.38 12.83
CA ALA A 257 5.10 9.86 11.49
C ALA A 257 6.25 10.16 10.52
N PHE A 258 6.82 11.36 10.56
CA PHE A 258 8.00 11.70 9.75
C PHE A 258 9.24 10.87 10.13
N LEU A 259 9.51 10.69 11.43
CA LEU A 259 10.63 9.86 11.87
C LEU A 259 10.44 8.39 11.45
N TYR A 260 9.22 7.88 11.55
CA TYR A 260 8.88 6.54 11.07
C TYR A 260 9.06 6.41 9.55
N THR A 261 8.62 7.39 8.75
CA THR A 261 8.83 7.34 7.30
C THR A 261 10.32 7.38 6.95
N MET A 262 11.13 8.19 7.63
CA MET A 262 12.59 8.19 7.44
C MET A 262 13.23 6.85 7.79
N TRP A 263 12.82 6.24 8.91
CA TRP A 263 13.29 4.90 9.29
C TRP A 263 12.92 3.83 8.26
N ALA A 264 11.68 3.88 7.74
CA ALA A 264 11.23 2.95 6.71
C ALA A 264 11.96 3.15 5.37
N ILE A 265 12.28 4.40 4.99
CA ILE A 265 13.10 4.70 3.80
C ILE A 265 14.51 4.10 3.97
N ALA A 266 15.12 4.26 5.15
CA ALA A 266 16.42 3.66 5.43
C ALA A 266 16.36 2.13 5.37
N GLY A 267 15.26 1.53 5.85
CA GLY A 267 15.03 0.08 5.79
C GLY A 267 14.75 -0.48 4.40
N ALA A 268 14.33 0.35 3.43
CA ALA A 268 14.08 -0.09 2.05
C ALA A 268 15.36 -0.48 1.29
N GLY A 269 16.53 -0.06 1.78
CA GLY A 269 17.84 -0.40 1.20
C GLY A 269 18.35 0.62 0.19
N GLN A 270 19.68 0.71 0.08
CA GLN A 270 20.37 1.74 -0.72
C GLN A 270 20.05 1.66 -2.22
N GLU A 271 19.97 0.46 -2.78
CA GLU A 271 19.61 0.26 -4.19
C GLU A 271 18.22 0.84 -4.50
N ILE A 272 17.24 0.56 -3.64
CA ILE A 272 15.87 1.04 -3.82
C ILE A 272 15.83 2.57 -3.69
N VAL A 273 16.54 3.15 -2.72
CA VAL A 273 16.65 4.60 -2.56
C VAL A 273 17.26 5.26 -3.80
N TYR A 274 18.32 4.67 -4.36
CA TYR A 274 18.95 5.14 -5.59
C TYR A 274 17.98 5.15 -6.78
N TRP A 275 17.31 4.01 -7.04
CA TRP A 275 16.36 3.91 -8.15
C TRP A 275 15.11 4.77 -7.95
N GLY A 276 14.62 4.89 -6.71
CA GLY A 276 13.50 5.77 -6.39
C GLY A 276 13.85 7.24 -6.60
N PHE A 277 15.06 7.65 -6.24
CA PHE A 277 15.55 8.99 -6.54
C PHE A 277 15.58 9.26 -8.04
N LEU A 278 16.15 8.36 -8.84
CA LEU A 278 16.15 8.49 -10.31
C LEU A 278 14.75 8.55 -10.90
N LEU A 279 13.83 7.72 -10.40
CA LEU A 279 12.43 7.71 -10.83
C LEU A 279 11.76 9.06 -10.57
N ILE A 280 12.00 9.67 -9.41
CA ILE A 280 11.44 11.00 -9.08
C ILE A 280 12.07 12.08 -9.95
N MET A 281 13.39 12.02 -10.14
CA MET A 281 14.11 12.96 -11.00
C MET A 281 13.64 12.89 -12.46
N SER A 282 13.15 11.74 -12.92
CA SER A 282 12.54 11.60 -14.25
C SER A 282 11.28 12.46 -14.45
N GLY A 283 10.64 12.91 -13.37
CA GLY A 283 9.52 13.86 -13.40
C GLY A 283 9.94 15.32 -13.59
N VAL A 284 11.21 15.67 -13.32
CA VAL A 284 11.72 17.06 -13.40
C VAL A 284 11.59 17.65 -14.82
N PRO A 285 11.93 16.94 -15.92
CA PRO A 285 11.72 17.45 -17.27
C PRO A 285 10.26 17.84 -17.54
N VAL A 286 9.30 17.05 -17.03
CA VAL A 286 7.87 17.36 -17.18
C VAL A 286 7.50 18.61 -16.39
N TYR A 287 8.00 18.73 -15.15
CA TYR A 287 7.78 19.91 -14.32
C TYR A 287 8.34 21.19 -14.97
N VAL A 288 9.58 21.15 -15.45
CA VAL A 288 10.23 22.29 -16.12
C VAL A 288 9.49 22.67 -17.39
N TRP A 289 9.10 21.69 -18.21
CA TRP A 289 8.30 21.93 -19.42
C TRP A 289 6.95 22.60 -19.10
N MET A 290 6.31 22.21 -17.99
CA MET A 290 5.07 22.83 -17.55
C MET A 290 5.28 24.28 -17.08
N GLN A 291 6.31 24.54 -16.27
CA GLN A 291 6.63 25.90 -15.83
C GLN A 291 6.97 26.81 -17.02
N TRP A 292 7.72 26.31 -18.00
CA TRP A 292 8.04 27.05 -19.22
C TRP A 292 6.81 27.39 -20.06
N ARG A 293 5.82 26.48 -20.14
CA ARG A 293 4.58 26.72 -20.89
C ARG A 293 3.63 27.70 -20.20
N ASN A 294 3.67 27.77 -18.87
CA ASN A 294 2.79 28.60 -18.06
C ASN A 294 3.39 30.00 -17.75
N ALA A 295 4.68 30.21 -18.04
CA ALA A 295 5.37 31.50 -17.97
C ALA A 295 5.12 32.33 -19.24
#